data_AF-A0A084G282-F1
#
_entry.id   AF-A0A084G282-F1
#
_cell.length_a   1.000
_cell.length_b   1.000
_cell.length_c   1.000
_cell.angle_alpha   90.00
_cell.angle_beta   90.00
_cell.angle_gamma   90.00
#
_symmetry.space_group_name_H-M   'P 1'
#
loop_
_entity.id
_entity.type
_entity.pdbx_description
1 polymer ?
#
loop_
_entity_poly.entity_id
_entity_poly.type
_entity_poly.pdbx_seq_one_letter_code
_entity_poly.pdbx_strand_id
1 'polypeptide(L)'
;MPGTILRYLATPILRQSMRQPLARPSISPFLPTFQTAFRPAIRSFSSTPVQNATLMQVLRGCRKGKKARHAVSPALAERKSPFQKGVCLKVGITRPKKPNSGERKTARVRLTTGRVVTAYIPGEGHNIQQHSVVLVRGGRSQDCPGVRYHLVRGALDLGGVTGRSTSRSKYGTKKPKKATVS
;
A
#
# COMPACT_ATOMS: atom_id res chain seq x y z
N MET A 1 -10.85 -71.52 -27.78
CA MET A 1 -12.11 -71.65 -28.55
C MET A 1 -12.71 -70.25 -28.79
N PRO A 2 -13.52 -70.05 -29.85
CA PRO A 2 -13.83 -68.73 -30.45
C PRO A 2 -14.99 -67.99 -29.72
N GLY A 3 -15.51 -66.83 -30.13
CA GLY A 3 -15.32 -66.00 -31.34
C GLY A 3 -16.02 -64.62 -31.17
N THR A 4 -15.70 -63.56 -31.90
CA THR A 4 -16.05 -63.23 -33.31
C THR A 4 -17.28 -62.31 -33.48
N ILE A 5 -16.99 -61.00 -33.65
CA ILE A 5 -17.56 -60.00 -34.59
C ILE A 5 -19.07 -60.03 -35.01
N LEU A 6 -19.79 -58.91 -34.79
CA LEU A 6 -20.62 -58.07 -35.72
C LEU A 6 -21.35 -56.99 -34.85
N ARG A 7 -21.59 -55.69 -35.16
CA ARG A 7 -21.86 -54.82 -36.34
C ARG A 7 -23.33 -54.71 -36.80
N TYR A 8 -23.70 -53.48 -37.24
CA TYR A 8 -24.96 -53.01 -37.89
C TYR A 8 -26.13 -52.58 -36.96
N LEU A 9 -27.05 -51.62 -37.28
CA LEU A 9 -27.19 -50.60 -38.37
C LEU A 9 -28.22 -49.48 -38.02
N ALA A 10 -28.17 -48.34 -38.73
CA ALA A 10 -29.28 -47.43 -39.21
C ALA A 10 -30.33 -46.75 -38.27
N THR A 11 -30.97 -45.60 -38.58
CA THR A 11 -30.55 -44.40 -39.37
C THR A 11 -31.10 -43.01 -38.86
N PRO A 12 -32.31 -42.47 -39.17
CA PRO A 12 -32.39 -41.03 -39.52
C PRO A 12 -33.53 -40.11 -38.97
N ILE A 13 -33.12 -38.89 -38.59
CA ILE A 13 -33.59 -37.54 -39.06
C ILE A 13 -35.08 -37.28 -39.39
N LEU A 14 -35.70 -36.35 -38.62
CA LEU A 14 -36.59 -35.26 -39.12
C LEU A 14 -36.69 -34.15 -38.03
N ARG A 15 -36.71 -32.81 -38.22
CA ARG A 15 -36.72 -31.85 -39.34
C ARG A 15 -38.06 -31.14 -39.69
N GLN A 16 -38.48 -30.21 -38.82
CA GLN A 16 -39.46 -29.11 -39.09
C GLN A 16 -38.94 -27.79 -38.48
N SER A 17 -39.29 -26.57 -38.87
CA SER A 17 -39.52 -25.89 -40.17
C SER A 17 -40.29 -24.59 -39.86
N MET A 18 -39.62 -23.43 -39.86
CA MET A 18 -40.25 -22.14 -39.56
C MET A 18 -41.05 -21.59 -40.76
N ARG A 19 -42.26 -21.07 -40.52
CA ARG A 19 -42.96 -20.08 -41.38
C ARG A 19 -43.81 -19.13 -40.53
N GLN A 20 -43.95 -17.88 -40.99
CA GLN A 20 -44.81 -16.83 -40.43
C GLN A 20 -46.18 -16.81 -41.13
N PRO A 21 -47.13 -15.94 -40.70
CA PRO A 21 -47.47 -14.79 -41.56
C PRO A 21 -47.76 -13.46 -40.83
N LEU A 22 -48.14 -12.45 -41.61
CA LEU A 22 -48.13 -10.99 -41.36
C LEU A 22 -49.48 -10.41 -40.85
N ALA A 23 -49.42 -9.32 -40.07
CA ALA A 23 -50.38 -8.19 -39.92
C ALA A 23 -50.04 -7.42 -38.62
N ARG A 24 -50.30 -6.12 -38.40
CA ARG A 24 -50.91 -5.01 -39.17
C ARG A 24 -50.23 -3.69 -38.70
N PRO A 25 -50.21 -2.59 -39.48
CA PRO A 25 -49.72 -1.30 -38.99
C PRO A 25 -50.77 -0.55 -38.17
N SER A 26 -50.33 0.30 -37.23
CA SER A 26 -51.13 1.37 -36.63
C SER A 26 -50.30 2.66 -36.60
N ILE A 27 -50.92 3.78 -36.97
CA ILE A 27 -50.29 5.11 -36.98
C ILE A 27 -50.80 5.87 -35.75
N SER A 28 -49.89 6.44 -34.97
CA SER A 28 -50.20 7.48 -33.99
C SER A 28 -49.31 8.71 -34.23
N PRO A 29 -49.84 9.93 -34.08
CA PRO A 29 -49.12 11.14 -34.48
C PRO A 29 -48.03 11.54 -33.47
N PHE A 30 -46.99 12.19 -33.99
CA PHE A 30 -45.98 12.87 -33.16
C PHE A 30 -46.60 14.05 -32.40
N LEU A 31 -46.23 14.19 -31.13
CA LEU A 31 -46.31 15.45 -30.38
C LEU A 31 -44.90 15.77 -29.86
N PRO A 32 -44.37 17.00 -30.07
CA PRO A 32 -42.96 17.27 -29.86
C PRO A 32 -42.60 17.54 -28.39
N THR A 33 -41.44 17.00 -28.01
CA THR A 33 -40.43 17.66 -27.17
C THR A 33 -40.92 18.55 -26.02
N PHE A 34 -41.25 17.92 -24.90
CA PHE A 34 -40.63 18.34 -23.64
C PHE A 34 -39.73 17.23 -23.13
N GLN A 35 -38.49 17.21 -23.64
CA GLN A 35 -37.39 16.60 -22.89
C GLN A 35 -37.15 17.48 -21.65
N THR A 36 -37.89 17.22 -20.58
CA THR A 36 -37.43 17.57 -19.23
C THR A 36 -36.11 16.83 -19.03
N ALA A 37 -35.01 17.53 -19.30
CA ALA A 37 -33.69 16.95 -19.21
C ALA A 37 -33.50 16.43 -17.80
N PHE A 38 -33.53 15.10 -17.65
CA PHE A 38 -33.06 14.38 -16.46
C PHE A 38 -31.56 14.64 -16.34
N ARG A 39 -31.20 15.86 -15.91
CA ARG A 39 -29.90 16.15 -15.33
C ARG A 39 -29.76 15.12 -14.21
N PRO A 40 -28.84 14.14 -14.32
CA PRO A 40 -28.60 13.26 -13.18
C PRO A 40 -28.12 14.18 -12.07
N ALA A 41 -28.94 14.34 -11.02
CA ALA A 41 -28.57 15.17 -9.88
C ALA A 41 -27.22 14.66 -9.41
N ILE A 42 -26.18 15.49 -9.55
CA ILE A 42 -24.79 15.07 -9.34
C ILE A 42 -24.68 14.74 -7.85
N ARG A 43 -24.86 13.45 -7.53
CA ARG A 43 -24.89 12.98 -6.15
C ARG A 43 -23.50 13.22 -5.61
N SER A 44 -23.38 14.26 -4.78
CA SER A 44 -22.20 14.46 -3.95
C SER A 44 -22.04 13.20 -3.11
N PHE A 45 -21.10 12.34 -3.50
CA PHE A 45 -20.80 11.04 -2.86
C PHE A 45 -20.06 11.24 -1.53
N SER A 46 -20.42 12.29 -0.78
CA SER A 46 -20.05 12.52 0.61
C SER A 46 -20.79 11.50 1.49
N SER A 47 -20.21 10.31 1.63
CA SER A 47 -20.73 9.23 2.47
C SER A 47 -20.75 9.55 3.97
N THR A 48 -20.18 10.68 4.40
CA THR A 48 -20.34 11.22 5.75
C THR A 48 -21.63 12.02 5.86
N PRO A 49 -22.61 11.61 6.70
CA PRO A 49 -23.82 12.40 6.91
C PRO A 49 -23.47 13.74 7.57
N VAL A 50 -24.14 14.81 7.14
CA VAL A 50 -24.02 16.12 7.79
C VAL A 50 -24.64 16.02 9.18
N GLN A 51 -23.83 16.25 10.22
CA GLN A 51 -24.32 16.31 11.59
C GLN A 51 -25.08 17.62 11.81
N ASN A 52 -26.36 17.61 11.45
CA ASN A 52 -27.29 18.69 11.72
C ASN A 52 -27.39 18.91 13.23
N ALA A 53 -27.19 20.16 13.66
CA ALA A 53 -27.26 20.59 15.04
C ALA A 53 -27.86 21.99 15.08
N THR A 54 -28.71 22.27 16.06
CA THR A 54 -29.36 23.58 16.19
C THR A 54 -28.35 24.67 16.56
N LEU A 55 -28.66 25.93 16.24
CA LEU A 55 -27.80 27.06 16.57
C LEU A 55 -27.44 27.09 18.07
N MET A 56 -28.39 26.78 18.95
CA MET A 56 -28.16 26.69 20.39
C MET A 56 -27.29 25.49 20.80
N GLN A 57 -27.33 24.36 20.10
CA GLN A 57 -26.38 23.26 20.33
C GLN A 57 -24.96 23.63 19.87
N VAL A 58 -24.82 24.40 18.79
CA VAL A 58 -23.53 24.91 18.31
C VAL A 58 -22.94 25.95 19.27
N LEU A 59 -23.76 26.88 19.78
CA LEU A 59 -23.34 27.83 20.82
C LEU A 59 -22.92 27.13 22.13
N ARG A 60 -23.56 26.01 22.49
CA ARG A 60 -23.16 25.12 23.61
C ARG A 60 -21.93 24.23 23.27
N GLY A 61 -21.24 24.46 22.16
CA GLY A 61 -19.98 23.79 21.83
C GLY A 61 -20.12 22.32 21.38
N CYS A 62 -21.23 21.93 20.74
CA CYS A 62 -21.37 20.55 20.24
C CYS A 62 -20.32 20.17 19.17
N ARG A 63 -19.86 21.16 18.38
CA ARG A 63 -18.91 20.96 17.26
C ARG A 63 -17.47 20.81 17.75
N LYS A 64 -17.13 19.61 18.24
CA LYS A 64 -15.78 19.26 18.72
C LYS A 64 -14.89 18.74 17.58
N GLY A 65 -13.64 19.18 17.56
CA GLY A 65 -12.64 18.71 16.58
C GLY A 65 -12.33 17.21 16.71
N LYS A 66 -11.95 16.58 15.60
CA LYS A 66 -11.55 15.16 15.60
C LYS A 66 -10.28 14.98 16.46
N LYS A 67 -10.27 13.97 17.35
CA LYS A 67 -9.11 13.64 18.20
C LYS A 67 -7.85 13.43 17.34
N ALA A 68 -6.71 13.94 17.80
CA ALA A 68 -5.45 13.88 17.08
C ALA A 68 -5.00 12.41 16.83
N ARG A 69 -4.54 12.12 15.61
CA ARG A 69 -4.03 10.79 15.24
C ARG A 69 -2.58 10.64 15.67
N HIS A 70 -2.20 9.46 16.20
CA HIS A 70 -0.81 9.17 16.53
C HIS A 70 0.08 9.13 15.27
N ALA A 71 1.13 9.93 15.24
CA ALA A 71 2.11 9.93 14.15
C ALA A 71 2.84 8.58 14.02
N VAL A 72 3.23 8.19 12.79
CA VAL A 72 3.91 6.91 12.53
C VAL A 72 5.22 6.80 13.33
N SER A 73 6.01 7.87 13.37
CA SER A 73 7.34 7.96 13.99
C SER A 73 7.41 9.13 14.99
N PRO A 74 6.85 9.00 16.21
CA PRO A 74 6.56 10.13 17.10
C PRO A 74 7.74 11.03 17.47
N ALA A 75 8.94 10.47 17.70
CA ALA A 75 10.11 11.24 18.13
C ALA A 75 10.65 12.20 17.06
N LEU A 76 10.35 11.93 15.78
CA LEU A 76 10.66 12.83 14.67
C LEU A 76 9.53 13.85 14.44
N ALA A 77 8.27 13.42 14.59
CA ALA A 77 7.10 14.26 14.40
C ALA A 77 6.99 15.39 15.45
N GLU A 78 7.29 15.09 16.71
CA GLU A 78 7.30 16.04 17.83
C GLU A 78 8.23 17.23 17.57
N ARG A 79 9.46 16.96 17.10
CA ARG A 79 10.45 17.99 16.77
C ARG A 79 10.35 18.51 15.33
N LYS A 80 9.33 18.09 14.58
CA LYS A 80 9.11 18.37 13.13
C LYS A 80 10.35 18.09 12.24
N SER A 81 11.25 17.22 12.68
CA SER A 81 12.54 16.96 12.01
C SER A 81 12.46 15.74 11.07
N PRO A 82 12.84 15.83 9.79
CA PRO A 82 12.74 14.70 8.85
C PRO A 82 13.72 13.57 9.17
N PHE A 83 14.87 13.91 9.74
CA PHE A 83 15.93 13.00 10.16
C PHE A 83 16.47 13.41 11.54
N GLN A 84 17.08 12.47 12.27
CA GLN A 84 17.74 12.76 13.54
C GLN A 84 18.96 11.85 13.73
N LYS A 85 20.08 12.41 14.20
CA LYS A 85 21.28 11.66 14.57
C LYS A 85 21.01 10.83 15.84
N GLY A 86 21.62 9.65 15.94
CA GLY A 86 21.61 8.85 17.16
C GLY A 86 22.80 7.90 17.24
N VAL A 87 22.97 7.29 18.40
CA VAL A 87 24.04 6.32 18.71
C VAL A 87 23.41 4.95 18.95
N CYS A 88 23.96 3.91 18.33
CA CYS A 88 23.50 2.53 18.50
C CYS A 88 23.84 2.00 19.91
N LEU A 89 22.82 1.61 20.67
CA LEU A 89 22.96 0.98 21.99
C LEU A 89 23.08 -0.54 21.91
N LYS A 90 22.37 -1.17 20.96
CA LYS A 90 22.44 -2.60 20.67
C LYS A 90 21.96 -2.86 19.25
N VAL A 91 22.75 -3.62 18.50
CA VAL A 91 22.35 -4.18 17.20
C VAL A 91 21.82 -5.60 17.44
N GLY A 92 20.83 -6.04 16.67
CA GLY A 92 20.22 -7.35 16.87
C GLY A 92 19.17 -7.72 15.81
N ILE A 93 18.48 -8.82 16.07
CA ILE A 93 17.50 -9.40 15.17
C ILE A 93 16.14 -9.44 15.86
N THR A 94 15.10 -9.07 15.13
CA THR A 94 13.70 -9.14 15.56
C THR A 94 12.96 -10.10 14.64
N ARG A 95 12.24 -11.08 15.20
CA ARG A 95 11.34 -11.94 14.42
C ARG A 95 10.05 -11.15 14.09
N PRO A 96 9.49 -11.29 12.88
CA PRO A 96 8.25 -10.62 12.48
C PRO A 96 7.02 -11.25 13.15
N LYS A 97 5.87 -10.58 13.08
CA LYS A 97 4.57 -11.18 13.41
C LYS A 97 4.09 -12.15 12.31
N LYS A 98 3.31 -13.17 12.69
CA LYS A 98 2.46 -13.97 11.78
C LYS A 98 1.60 -13.02 10.90
N PRO A 99 1.47 -13.23 9.57
CA PRO A 99 1.81 -14.43 8.81
C PRO A 99 3.29 -14.58 8.43
N ASN A 100 4.10 -13.53 8.56
CA ASN A 100 5.46 -13.52 8.03
C ASN A 100 6.44 -14.25 8.96
N SER A 101 7.52 -14.78 8.38
CA SER A 101 8.60 -15.50 9.06
C SER A 101 9.99 -14.93 8.70
N GLY A 102 11.04 -15.53 9.25
CA GLY A 102 12.43 -15.10 9.03
C GLY A 102 12.89 -13.97 9.97
N GLU A 103 13.90 -13.22 9.54
CA GLU A 103 14.68 -12.35 10.43
C GLU A 103 14.75 -10.90 9.93
N ARG A 104 14.49 -9.94 10.82
CA ARG A 104 14.53 -8.51 10.53
C ARG A 104 15.65 -7.86 11.34
N LYS A 105 16.65 -7.31 10.65
CA LYS A 105 17.83 -6.66 11.25
C LYS A 105 17.45 -5.29 11.83
N THR A 106 17.70 -5.09 13.13
CA THR A 106 17.25 -3.93 13.90
C THR A 106 18.34 -3.37 14.81
N ALA A 107 18.23 -2.09 15.15
CA ALA A 107 19.08 -1.45 16.15
C ALA A 107 18.22 -0.71 17.18
N ARG A 108 18.58 -0.84 18.46
CA ARG A 108 18.18 0.11 19.50
C ARG A 108 19.10 1.32 19.40
N VAL A 109 18.55 2.51 19.23
CA VAL A 109 19.29 3.76 18.99
C VAL A 109 18.86 4.82 19.99
N ARG A 110 19.81 5.45 20.68
CA ARG A 110 19.58 6.65 21.48
C ARG A 110 19.69 7.86 20.56
N LEU A 111 18.58 8.56 20.33
CA LEU A 111 18.56 9.78 19.52
C LEU A 111 19.23 10.94 20.27
N THR A 112 19.61 12.01 19.56
CA THR A 112 20.09 13.25 20.20
C THR A 112 19.06 13.92 21.12
N THR A 113 17.77 13.57 20.99
CA THR A 113 16.69 13.92 21.94
C THR A 113 16.68 13.08 23.21
N GLY A 114 17.67 12.22 23.43
CA GLY A 114 17.73 11.26 24.54
C GLY A 114 16.81 10.05 24.40
N ARG A 115 15.74 10.15 23.58
CA ARG A 115 14.76 9.08 23.36
C ARG A 115 15.40 7.83 22.72
N VAL A 116 15.14 6.66 23.33
CA VAL A 116 15.63 5.36 22.84
C VAL A 116 14.58 4.70 21.94
N VAL A 117 14.88 4.61 20.66
CA VAL A 117 13.98 4.05 19.63
C VAL A 117 14.51 2.72 19.09
N THR A 118 13.65 1.96 18.40
CA THR A 118 14.08 0.79 17.62
C THR A 118 13.91 1.09 16.14
N ALA A 119 15.00 1.00 15.37
CA ALA A 119 15.05 1.28 13.95
C ALA A 119 15.36 0.01 13.14
N TYR A 120 14.76 -0.10 11.94
CA TYR A 120 15.06 -1.17 10.98
C TYR A 120 16.27 -0.81 10.11
N ILE A 121 17.12 -1.79 9.84
CA ILE A 121 18.31 -1.68 9.01
C ILE A 121 17.95 -2.18 7.59
N PRO A 122 17.84 -1.30 6.58
CA PRO A 122 17.35 -1.71 5.26
C PRO A 122 18.44 -2.36 4.40
N GLY A 123 18.07 -3.41 3.64
CA GLY A 123 18.92 -4.09 2.66
C GLY A 123 19.81 -5.19 3.25
N GLU A 124 20.51 -5.89 2.37
CA GLU A 124 21.46 -6.96 2.75
C GLU A 124 22.73 -6.41 3.44
N GLY A 125 23.39 -7.27 4.22
CA GLY A 125 24.56 -6.92 5.05
C GLY A 125 24.30 -5.79 6.07
N HIS A 126 25.29 -5.49 6.92
CA HIS A 126 25.45 -4.21 7.62
C HIS A 126 26.80 -4.19 8.35
N ASN A 127 27.33 -2.99 8.59
CA ASN A 127 28.60 -2.73 9.27
C ASN A 127 28.41 -2.06 10.65
N ILE A 128 27.17 -1.88 11.10
CA ILE A 128 26.84 -1.18 12.35
C ILE A 128 27.19 -2.07 13.53
N GLN A 129 27.86 -1.51 14.53
CA GLN A 129 28.16 -2.16 15.80
C GLN A 129 27.49 -1.40 16.96
N GLN A 130 27.84 -1.74 18.20
CA GLN A 130 27.53 -0.89 19.34
C GLN A 130 28.30 0.44 19.21
N HIS A 131 27.75 1.52 19.76
CA HIS A 131 28.31 2.88 19.73
C HIS A 131 28.44 3.56 18.36
N SER A 132 28.24 2.86 17.23
CA SER A 132 28.19 3.48 15.89
C SER A 132 27.13 4.59 15.82
N VAL A 133 27.49 5.71 15.17
CA VAL A 133 26.65 6.88 14.96
C VAL A 133 25.86 6.73 13.67
N VAL A 134 24.53 6.84 13.75
CA VAL A 134 23.63 6.55 12.64
C VAL A 134 22.59 7.65 12.42
N LEU A 135 22.17 7.83 11.17
CA LEU A 135 21.12 8.76 10.80
C LEU A 135 19.77 8.03 10.75
N VAL A 136 18.86 8.42 11.64
CA VAL A 136 17.52 7.82 11.77
C VAL A 136 16.50 8.63 10.95
N ARG A 137 15.62 7.93 10.22
CA ARG A 137 14.54 8.50 9.42
C ARG A 137 13.17 7.92 9.80
N GLY A 138 12.11 8.62 9.40
CA GLY A 138 10.73 8.16 9.56
C GLY A 138 10.38 6.90 8.75
N GLY A 139 9.29 6.27 9.15
CA GLY A 139 8.73 5.05 8.53
C GLY A 139 8.75 3.86 9.48
N ARG A 140 7.72 3.02 9.40
CA ARG A 140 7.49 1.86 10.27
C ARG A 140 7.66 0.57 9.48
N SER A 141 8.32 -0.43 10.07
CA SER A 141 8.20 -1.82 9.62
C SER A 141 6.80 -2.34 9.96
N GLN A 142 6.06 -2.79 8.94
CA GLN A 142 4.71 -3.34 9.12
C GLN A 142 4.74 -4.70 9.83
N ASP A 143 5.83 -5.46 9.64
CA ASP A 143 6.06 -6.79 10.19
C ASP A 143 6.41 -6.78 11.68
N CYS A 144 7.28 -5.86 12.10
CA CYS A 144 7.84 -5.86 13.45
C CYS A 144 7.09 -4.87 14.36
N PRO A 145 6.43 -5.34 15.44
CA PRO A 145 5.90 -4.44 16.45
C PRO A 145 7.04 -3.60 17.07
N GLY A 146 6.72 -2.37 17.49
CA GLY A 146 7.70 -1.42 18.07
C GLY A 146 8.69 -0.77 17.09
N VAL A 147 8.96 -1.35 15.91
CA VAL A 147 9.96 -0.84 14.95
C VAL A 147 9.38 0.26 14.06
N ARG A 148 9.41 1.50 14.59
CA ARG A 148 8.72 2.69 14.03
C ARG A 148 9.65 3.67 13.31
N TYR A 149 10.88 3.26 13.02
CA TYR A 149 11.92 4.07 12.36
C TYR A 149 12.76 3.21 11.41
N HIS A 150 13.48 3.84 10.49
CA HIS A 150 14.51 3.20 9.66
C HIS A 150 15.85 3.94 9.81
N LEU A 151 16.94 3.27 9.48
CA LEU A 151 18.24 3.94 9.31
C LEU A 151 18.47 4.33 7.84
N VAL A 152 19.20 5.42 7.61
CA VAL A 152 19.63 5.88 6.28
C VAL A 152 20.95 5.20 5.91
N ARG A 153 21.02 4.60 4.71
CA ARG A 153 22.23 3.93 4.20
C ARG A 153 23.16 4.91 3.50
N GLY A 154 24.48 4.73 3.69
CA GLY A 154 25.51 5.60 3.14
C GLY A 154 25.56 6.98 3.81
N ALA A 155 25.25 7.03 5.11
CA ALA A 155 25.18 8.26 5.90
C ALA A 155 25.67 8.00 7.33
N LEU A 156 26.63 8.80 7.79
CA LEU A 156 27.43 8.52 8.99
C LEU A 156 28.03 7.10 8.90
N ASP A 157 28.18 6.40 10.03
CA ASP A 157 28.90 5.13 10.10
C ASP A 157 28.19 3.98 9.34
N LEU A 158 26.90 4.15 8.99
CA LEU A 158 26.14 3.12 8.28
C LEU A 158 26.47 3.12 6.78
N GLY A 159 27.33 2.19 6.37
CA GLY A 159 27.73 1.96 4.99
C GLY A 159 26.58 1.56 4.07
N GLY A 160 26.74 1.87 2.78
CA GLY A 160 25.82 1.44 1.73
C GLY A 160 25.81 -0.09 1.53
N VAL A 161 24.84 -0.60 0.77
CA VAL A 161 24.80 -2.02 0.41
C VAL A 161 25.78 -2.28 -0.73
N THR A 162 26.69 -3.24 -0.54
CA THR A 162 27.68 -3.68 -1.53
C THR A 162 27.03 -4.31 -2.76
N GLY A 163 27.70 -4.24 -3.92
CA GLY A 163 27.23 -4.85 -5.18
C GLY A 163 25.92 -4.32 -5.78
N ARG A 164 25.16 -3.45 -5.09
CA ARG A 164 23.79 -3.14 -5.48
C ARG A 164 23.67 -2.23 -6.71
N SER A 165 23.31 -2.83 -7.84
CA SER A 165 23.03 -2.14 -9.11
C SER A 165 21.72 -1.34 -9.10
N THR A 166 20.61 -1.97 -8.65
CA THR A 166 19.26 -1.39 -8.71
C THR A 166 18.86 -0.66 -7.43
N SER A 167 18.02 0.39 -7.55
CA SER A 167 17.58 1.25 -6.44
C SER A 167 18.72 1.87 -5.59
N ARG A 168 19.93 2.01 -6.15
CA ARG A 168 21.17 2.38 -5.46
C ARG A 168 21.07 3.56 -4.48
N SER A 169 20.29 4.59 -4.83
CA SER A 169 20.05 5.78 -4.00
C SER A 169 19.37 5.48 -2.65
N LYS A 170 18.48 4.50 -2.59
CA LYS A 170 17.78 4.07 -1.37
C LYS A 170 18.69 3.30 -0.40
N TYR A 171 19.79 2.76 -0.91
CA TYR A 171 20.69 1.85 -0.19
C TYR A 171 22.14 2.38 -0.09
N GLY A 172 22.36 3.67 -0.35
CA GLY A 172 23.65 4.34 -0.15
C GLY A 172 24.75 3.98 -1.16
N THR A 173 24.42 3.23 -2.22
CA THR A 173 25.41 2.70 -3.16
C THR A 173 25.71 3.73 -4.26
N LYS A 174 27.00 4.01 -4.51
CA LYS A 174 27.43 4.89 -5.62
C LYS A 174 27.20 4.19 -6.98
N LYS A 175 27.24 4.94 -8.08
CA LYS A 175 27.22 4.33 -9.43
C LYS A 175 28.55 3.59 -9.62
N PRO A 176 28.59 2.31 -10.03
CA PRO A 176 29.85 1.70 -10.42
C PRO A 176 30.45 2.47 -11.59
N LYS A 177 31.76 2.72 -11.56
CA LYS A 177 32.48 3.14 -12.77
C LYS A 177 32.39 1.97 -13.75
N LYS A 178 31.98 2.24 -15.00
CA LYS A 178 32.32 1.30 -16.08
C LYS A 178 33.84 1.31 -16.21
N ALA A 179 34.47 0.18 -16.49
CA ALA A 179 35.80 0.22 -17.05
C ALA A 179 35.69 0.91 -18.41
N THR A 180 36.36 2.04 -18.58
CA THR A 180 36.62 2.58 -19.91
C THR A 180 37.69 1.68 -20.49
N VAL A 181 37.32 0.82 -21.45
CA VAL A 181 38.30 0.15 -22.29
C VAL A 181 38.87 1.22 -23.21
N SER A 182 40.16 1.48 -23.04
CA SER A 182 40.99 2.38 -23.86
C SER A 182 41.70 1.56 -24.93
#